data_AF-A0A6C2ULN8-F1
#
_entry.id   AF-A0A6C2ULN8-F1
#
_cell.length_a   1.000
_cell.length_b   1.000
_cell.length_c   1.000
_cell.angle_alpha   90.00
_cell.angle_beta   90.00
_cell.angle_gamma   90.00
#
_symmetry.space_group_name_H-M   'P 1'
#
loop_
_entity.id
_entity.type
_entity.pdbx_description
1 polymer ?
#
loop_
_entity_poly.entity_id
_entity_poly.type
_entity_poly.pdbx_seq_one_letter_code
_entity_poly.pdbx_strand_id
1 'polypeptide(L)'
;MRRFSGVIIASAMAGLAMHAAATQIMWNGGTDLLFSTGANWEGGVVPGASDEAKGRVGLADLIVIDSDQTITKLTGGSRSGGGYKIENGTLNVTGLYVDGNTAGADCLTVIDGGTLNVSGISRMGLGGDNDTGTTTVQLKSGVFNSADAVTVGQESTGNLEISGGTATFSGSYLWLGGDSGTTDARNGNGVLTLSGDGALNVLSGNVIVGKRLGEGTFTMNDSASAVFMNLAIGDVSFVGQEGTGAMSLLGGTLNVKSDFAVDNGSVLIDAGTLVWDGEHVADFSALVAAGDISWTNGQSMLSDSYAASWTNNAAVLFVDYDHLNAGKTTVWVSSTETMNSSVVIKGISLAMLNGTNSVVRWPSDASAKYVIQSRSNLVEGSWSNIESNIPGNDGAMVITNELTEPQAFYRIILDQFNDPTINSNSTVDIRTRARLLGYLYAEGSCANPLGDGDKFAIGVSDAQNTRALWCAQQMEEKDLLTIVSSTDSRIVLKDLPWDIPYAPVSWNTNIYMTFSEGLPHDPDNPGQWAQEVYSSQFIAALIEGEGSVDGLINDQAGWGNYTPHITEVCDLLNEPEYDCDAYLANSGKSVWIPTNTFYIVRAFEYVATGRVPGGSSGLVRASTPPEYATP
;
A
#
# COMPACT_ATOMS: atom_id res chain seq x y z
N MET A 1 -94.36 22.90 20.82
CA MET A 1 -93.30 22.03 21.40
C MET A 1 -92.56 21.37 20.23
N ARG A 2 -91.22 21.55 20.14
CA ARG A 2 -90.26 20.85 19.24
C ARG A 2 -90.37 21.18 17.72
N ARG A 3 -89.30 21.40 16.95
CA ARG A 3 -87.84 21.51 17.14
C ARG A 3 -87.31 22.22 15.88
N PHE A 4 -86.56 23.32 16.04
CA PHE A 4 -85.71 23.86 14.99
C PHE A 4 -84.47 22.98 14.90
N SER A 5 -84.27 22.29 13.79
CA SER A 5 -82.99 21.64 13.46
C SER A 5 -82.11 22.65 12.75
N GLY A 6 -81.14 23.20 13.48
CA GLY A 6 -80.11 24.06 12.94
C GLY A 6 -79.14 23.26 12.08
N VAL A 7 -79.04 23.63 10.81
CA VAL A 7 -77.96 23.24 9.92
C VAL A 7 -76.77 24.13 10.25
N ILE A 8 -75.79 23.58 10.99
CA ILE A 8 -74.47 24.21 11.15
C ILE A 8 -73.69 23.84 9.89
N ILE A 9 -73.53 24.81 8.99
CA ILE A 9 -72.51 24.73 7.94
C ILE A 9 -71.17 25.01 8.63
N ALA A 10 -70.49 23.95 9.04
CA ALA A 10 -69.09 24.03 9.42
C ALA A 10 -68.28 24.23 8.14
N SER A 11 -68.00 25.48 7.79
CA SER A 11 -67.02 25.83 6.76
C SER A 11 -65.67 25.30 7.19
N ALA A 12 -65.25 24.18 6.61
CA ALA A 12 -63.88 23.72 6.65
C ALA A 12 -63.02 24.77 5.95
N MET A 13 -62.43 25.70 6.72
CA MET A 13 -61.24 26.43 6.29
C MET A 13 -60.10 25.40 6.25
N ALA A 14 -60.06 24.60 5.20
CA ALA A 14 -58.82 24.00 4.75
C ALA A 14 -57.92 25.18 4.41
N GLY A 15 -57.02 25.51 5.33
CA GLY A 15 -55.97 26.47 5.10
C GLY A 15 -55.20 26.03 3.86
N LEU A 16 -55.46 26.70 2.74
CA LEU A 16 -54.52 26.77 1.64
C LEU A 16 -53.24 27.37 2.24
N ALA A 17 -52.37 26.51 2.75
CA ALA A 17 -50.96 26.81 2.86
C ALA A 17 -50.49 26.98 1.41
N MET A 18 -50.70 28.19 0.87
CA MET A 18 -50.02 28.65 -0.33
C MET A 18 -48.55 28.55 0.04
N HIS A 19 -47.89 27.47 -0.38
CA HIS A 19 -46.46 27.36 -0.30
C HIS A 19 -45.97 28.54 -1.13
N ALA A 20 -45.38 29.54 -0.47
CA ALA A 20 -44.72 30.63 -1.17
C ALA A 20 -43.67 29.97 -2.05
N ALA A 21 -43.91 29.96 -3.37
CA ALA A 21 -42.94 29.46 -4.31
C ALA A 21 -41.68 30.31 -4.16
N ALA A 22 -40.51 29.66 -4.22
CA ALA A 22 -39.24 30.35 -4.17
C ALA A 22 -39.23 31.51 -5.18
N THR A 23 -38.97 32.73 -4.71
CA THR A 23 -38.93 33.89 -5.61
C THR A 23 -37.60 33.82 -6.34
N GLN A 24 -37.64 33.81 -7.67
CA GLN A 24 -36.43 33.94 -8.48
C GLN A 24 -35.98 35.41 -8.48
N ILE A 25 -34.78 35.66 -7.98
CA ILE A 25 -34.18 37.00 -7.92
C ILE A 25 -32.95 37.00 -8.83
N MET A 26 -33.01 37.85 -9.84
CA MET A 26 -31.99 37.96 -10.88
C MET A 26 -30.92 38.98 -10.49
N TRP A 27 -29.67 38.70 -10.82
CA TRP A 27 -28.62 39.72 -10.75
C TRP A 27 -28.81 40.78 -11.85
N ASN A 28 -28.69 42.06 -11.50
CA ASN A 28 -28.95 43.22 -12.38
C ASN A 28 -27.70 44.07 -12.71
N GLY A 29 -26.50 43.58 -12.40
CA GLY A 29 -25.26 44.22 -12.88
C GLY A 29 -24.73 45.37 -12.01
N GLY A 30 -24.62 45.12 -10.71
CA GLY A 30 -24.03 46.05 -9.74
C GLY A 30 -22.57 46.42 -9.99
N THR A 31 -22.14 47.57 -9.46
CA THR A 31 -20.77 48.07 -9.66
C THR A 31 -19.71 47.46 -8.74
N ASP A 32 -20.11 46.94 -7.59
CA ASP A 32 -19.18 46.38 -6.58
C ASP A 32 -19.10 44.84 -6.61
N LEU A 33 -19.99 44.17 -7.37
CA LEU A 33 -20.10 42.71 -7.50
C LEU A 33 -20.38 41.93 -6.20
N LEU A 34 -20.74 42.61 -5.11
CA LEU A 34 -20.99 41.97 -3.82
C LEU A 34 -22.37 41.34 -3.76
N PHE A 35 -22.46 40.07 -3.34
CA PHE A 35 -23.72 39.36 -3.18
C PHE A 35 -24.63 40.04 -2.14
N SER A 36 -24.05 40.57 -1.07
CA SER A 36 -24.77 41.24 0.03
C SER A 36 -25.33 42.62 -0.33
N THR A 37 -24.93 43.22 -1.45
CA THR A 37 -25.42 44.54 -1.89
C THR A 37 -26.76 44.40 -2.60
N GLY A 38 -27.85 44.74 -1.91
CA GLY A 38 -29.21 44.64 -2.45
C GLY A 38 -29.43 45.36 -3.79
N ALA A 39 -28.75 46.50 -4.01
CA ALA A 39 -28.84 47.26 -5.26
C ALA A 39 -28.35 46.50 -6.51
N ASN A 40 -27.59 45.42 -6.31
CA ASN A 40 -27.08 44.59 -7.39
C ASN A 40 -28.11 43.56 -7.89
N TRP A 41 -29.16 43.33 -7.11
CA TRP A 41 -30.23 42.39 -7.40
C TRP A 41 -31.46 43.11 -7.95
N GLU A 42 -32.19 42.43 -8.83
CA GLU A 42 -33.46 42.92 -9.36
C GLU A 42 -34.45 43.17 -8.20
N GLY A 43 -35.02 44.37 -8.15
CA GLY A 43 -35.90 44.79 -7.06
C GLY A 43 -35.20 45.31 -5.80
N GLY A 44 -33.87 45.32 -5.74
CA GLY A 44 -33.13 45.84 -4.59
C GLY A 44 -33.06 44.89 -3.38
N VAL A 45 -33.37 43.60 -3.58
CA VAL A 45 -33.51 42.60 -2.52
C VAL A 45 -32.42 41.54 -2.66
N VAL A 46 -31.63 41.35 -1.62
CA VAL A 46 -30.65 40.24 -1.55
C VAL A 46 -31.39 38.91 -1.41
N PRO A 47 -31.08 37.89 -2.22
CA PRO A 47 -31.70 36.56 -2.09
C PRO A 47 -31.48 35.96 -0.70
N GLY A 48 -32.57 35.51 -0.07
CA GLY A 48 -32.55 34.84 1.22
C GLY A 48 -32.92 33.36 1.14
N ALA A 49 -33.17 32.75 2.31
CA ALA A 49 -33.27 31.29 2.46
C ALA A 49 -34.43 30.63 1.69
N SER A 50 -35.42 31.40 1.25
CA SER A 50 -36.53 30.92 0.42
C SER A 50 -36.29 31.11 -1.07
N ASP A 51 -35.27 31.86 -1.48
CA ASP A 51 -35.19 32.41 -2.83
C ASP A 51 -34.28 31.60 -3.76
N GLU A 52 -34.47 31.80 -5.06
CA GLU A 52 -33.54 31.34 -6.10
C GLU A 52 -32.68 32.53 -6.54
N ALA A 53 -31.37 32.43 -6.30
CA ALA A 53 -30.39 33.41 -6.78
C ALA A 53 -29.88 33.00 -8.15
N LYS A 54 -30.02 33.88 -9.16
CA LYS A 54 -29.58 33.60 -10.53
C LYS A 54 -28.64 34.67 -11.09
N GLY A 55 -27.41 34.27 -11.40
CA GLY A 55 -26.40 35.12 -12.04
C GLY A 55 -26.60 35.21 -13.57
N ARG A 56 -26.40 36.40 -14.14
CA ARG A 56 -26.37 36.63 -15.61
C ARG A 56 -25.17 37.43 -16.11
N VAL A 57 -24.24 37.76 -15.22
CA VAL A 57 -23.03 38.51 -15.54
C VAL A 57 -22.06 37.67 -16.36
N GLY A 58 -21.26 38.31 -17.21
CA GLY A 58 -20.23 37.58 -17.96
C GLY A 58 -19.12 37.04 -17.06
N LEU A 59 -18.29 36.14 -17.59
CA LEU A 59 -17.17 35.52 -16.86
C LEU A 59 -16.12 36.51 -16.33
N ALA A 60 -16.10 37.74 -16.84
CA ALA A 60 -15.20 38.80 -16.38
C ALA A 60 -15.55 39.31 -14.97
N ASP A 61 -16.82 39.19 -14.57
CA ASP A 61 -17.35 39.78 -13.35
C ASP A 61 -18.01 38.69 -12.48
N LEU A 62 -17.23 38.04 -11.61
CA LEU A 62 -17.75 37.03 -10.69
C LEU A 62 -18.49 37.71 -9.52
N ILE A 63 -19.69 37.23 -9.19
CA ILE A 63 -20.44 37.70 -8.02
C ILE A 63 -19.73 37.21 -6.76
N VAL A 64 -19.24 38.13 -5.92
CA VAL A 64 -18.49 37.81 -4.71
C VAL A 64 -19.44 37.54 -3.56
N ILE A 65 -19.41 36.31 -3.03
CA ILE A 65 -20.02 35.96 -1.76
C ILE A 65 -19.10 36.49 -0.65
N ASP A 66 -19.52 37.58 -0.02
CA ASP A 66 -18.73 38.36 0.93
C ASP A 66 -19.18 38.18 2.39
N SER A 67 -20.27 37.46 2.61
CA SER A 67 -20.88 37.22 3.94
C SER A 67 -21.61 35.89 3.96
N ASP A 68 -22.00 35.43 5.16
CA ASP A 68 -22.81 34.22 5.30
C ASP A 68 -24.19 34.43 4.66
N GLN A 69 -24.55 33.52 3.76
CA GLN A 69 -25.81 33.57 3.02
C GLN A 69 -26.45 32.19 3.02
N THR A 70 -27.78 32.17 2.97
CA THR A 70 -28.55 30.95 2.78
C THR A 70 -29.60 31.21 1.73
N ILE A 71 -29.70 30.31 0.75
CA ILE A 71 -30.64 30.38 -0.37
C ILE A 71 -31.19 28.98 -0.69
N THR A 72 -32.36 28.92 -1.32
CA THR A 72 -32.93 27.62 -1.75
C THR A 72 -32.18 27.07 -2.94
N LYS A 73 -31.89 27.93 -3.91
CA LYS A 73 -31.30 27.52 -5.18
C LYS A 73 -30.32 28.57 -5.68
N LEU A 74 -29.16 28.10 -6.12
CA LEU A 74 -28.16 28.92 -6.79
C LEU A 74 -28.07 28.44 -8.24
N THR A 75 -28.19 29.37 -9.19
CA THR A 75 -28.03 29.05 -10.61
C THR A 75 -27.03 29.99 -11.27
N GLY A 76 -25.87 29.44 -11.60
CA GLY A 76 -24.86 30.07 -12.43
C GLY A 76 -25.04 29.73 -13.91
N GLY A 77 -24.55 30.63 -14.76
CA GLY A 77 -24.55 30.47 -16.21
C GLY A 77 -25.85 30.90 -16.88
N SER A 78 -25.73 31.86 -17.78
CA SER A 78 -26.66 32.13 -18.85
C SER A 78 -25.88 32.12 -20.18
N ARG A 79 -26.55 32.30 -21.33
CA ARG A 79 -25.85 32.44 -22.63
C ARG A 79 -24.78 33.53 -22.67
N SER A 80 -24.83 34.51 -21.76
CA SER A 80 -23.84 35.59 -21.66
C SER A 80 -22.73 35.30 -20.64
N GLY A 81 -22.68 34.11 -20.05
CA GLY A 81 -21.83 33.78 -18.92
C GLY A 81 -22.57 33.83 -17.57
N GLY A 82 -21.84 33.50 -16.50
CA GLY A 82 -22.26 33.62 -15.12
C GLY A 82 -21.18 33.07 -14.19
N GLY A 83 -21.09 33.53 -12.95
CA GLY A 83 -20.13 32.95 -12.04
C GLY A 83 -20.17 33.55 -10.64
N TYR A 84 -19.60 32.81 -9.71
CA TYR A 84 -19.55 33.16 -8.30
C TYR A 84 -18.13 33.07 -7.78
N LYS A 85 -17.76 33.94 -6.84
CA LYS A 85 -16.50 33.85 -6.12
C LYS A 85 -16.78 33.81 -4.63
N ILE A 86 -16.34 32.77 -3.94
CA ILE A 86 -16.50 32.59 -2.51
C ILE A 86 -15.13 32.79 -1.86
N GLU A 87 -14.82 34.04 -1.53
CA GLU A 87 -13.55 34.41 -0.87
C GLU A 87 -13.67 34.29 0.66
N ASN A 88 -14.83 34.69 1.21
CA ASN A 88 -15.08 34.75 2.64
C ASN A 88 -16.52 34.31 2.95
N GLY A 89 -16.75 33.87 4.19
CA GLY A 89 -18.07 33.47 4.66
C GLY A 89 -18.54 32.11 4.13
N THR A 90 -19.82 31.81 4.38
CA THR A 90 -20.47 30.53 4.09
C THR A 90 -21.70 30.74 3.22
N LEU A 91 -21.72 30.15 2.02
CA LEU A 91 -22.93 30.04 1.21
C LEU A 91 -23.61 28.69 1.44
N ASN A 92 -24.82 28.70 1.98
CA ASN A 92 -25.65 27.51 2.14
C ASN A 92 -26.73 27.47 1.06
N VAL A 93 -26.68 26.46 0.18
CA VAL A 93 -27.68 26.19 -0.85
C VAL A 93 -28.51 24.98 -0.41
N THR A 94 -29.74 25.21 0.05
CA THR A 94 -30.51 24.15 0.73
C THR A 94 -31.19 23.16 -0.22
N GLY A 95 -31.39 23.53 -1.50
CA GLY A 95 -32.12 22.72 -2.47
C GLY A 95 -31.29 22.30 -3.69
N LEU A 96 -30.83 23.25 -4.50
CA LEU A 96 -30.20 22.93 -5.78
C LEU A 96 -29.10 23.93 -6.13
N TYR A 97 -27.89 23.42 -6.37
CA TYR A 97 -26.79 24.19 -6.95
C TYR A 97 -26.58 23.75 -8.40
N VAL A 98 -26.69 24.68 -9.34
CA VAL A 98 -26.51 24.40 -10.76
C VAL A 98 -25.63 25.46 -11.38
N ASP A 99 -24.55 25.04 -12.04
CA ASP A 99 -23.80 25.87 -12.96
C ASP A 99 -23.95 25.35 -14.39
N GLY A 100 -24.26 26.26 -15.32
CA GLY A 100 -24.46 25.94 -16.73
C GLY A 100 -25.88 25.53 -17.11
N ASN A 101 -26.91 26.06 -16.46
CA ASN A 101 -28.32 25.66 -16.65
C ASN A 101 -28.97 26.05 -18.00
N THR A 102 -28.20 26.51 -18.98
CA THR A 102 -28.74 26.86 -20.31
C THR A 102 -27.78 26.42 -21.40
N ALA A 103 -28.31 26.05 -22.58
CA ALA A 103 -27.50 25.71 -23.74
C ALA A 103 -26.45 26.78 -24.05
N GLY A 104 -25.19 26.37 -24.23
CA GLY A 104 -24.06 27.27 -24.46
C GLY A 104 -23.71 28.20 -23.30
N ALA A 105 -24.13 27.88 -22.07
CA ALA A 105 -23.71 28.65 -20.90
C ALA A 105 -22.28 28.29 -20.51
N ASP A 106 -21.43 29.31 -20.45
CA ASP A 106 -20.16 29.21 -19.77
C ASP A 106 -20.30 29.73 -18.34
N CYS A 107 -19.81 28.97 -17.37
CA CYS A 107 -19.92 29.34 -15.96
C CYS A 107 -18.62 29.11 -15.22
N LEU A 108 -18.26 30.02 -14.31
CA LEU A 108 -17.09 29.87 -13.44
C LEU A 108 -17.48 30.14 -11.99
N THR A 109 -17.35 29.13 -11.14
CA THR A 109 -17.42 29.30 -9.69
C THR A 109 -16.04 29.09 -9.09
N VAL A 110 -15.57 30.02 -8.25
CA VAL A 110 -14.27 29.95 -7.58
C VAL A 110 -14.45 30.01 -6.08
N ILE A 111 -13.99 29.00 -5.36
CA ILE A 111 -13.94 28.95 -3.90
C ILE A 111 -12.47 29.13 -3.51
N ASP A 112 -12.19 30.25 -2.85
CA ASP A 112 -10.85 30.68 -2.48
C ASP A 112 -10.86 31.34 -1.09
N GLY A 113 -11.23 30.53 -0.09
CA GLY A 113 -11.14 30.88 1.33
C GLY A 113 -12.43 30.66 2.13
N GLY A 114 -13.60 30.78 1.49
CA GLY A 114 -14.89 30.56 2.14
C GLY A 114 -15.40 29.11 2.08
N THR A 115 -16.70 28.94 2.35
CA THR A 115 -17.37 27.63 2.36
C THR A 115 -18.60 27.63 1.46
N LEU A 116 -18.71 26.65 0.57
CA LEU A 116 -19.94 26.32 -0.15
C LEU A 116 -20.55 25.05 0.45
N ASN A 117 -21.75 25.15 1.02
CA ASN A 117 -22.52 23.99 1.49
C ASN A 117 -23.76 23.81 0.61
N VAL A 118 -23.89 22.66 -0.03
CA VAL A 118 -25.08 22.30 -0.80
C VAL A 118 -25.77 21.13 -0.10
N SER A 119 -26.95 21.38 0.48
CA SER A 119 -27.71 20.32 1.16
C SER A 119 -28.50 19.43 0.20
N GLY A 120 -28.76 19.90 -1.02
CA GLY A 120 -29.38 19.10 -2.06
C GLY A 120 -28.41 18.77 -3.20
N ILE A 121 -28.92 18.75 -4.43
CA ILE A 121 -28.18 18.26 -5.59
C ILE A 121 -27.23 19.34 -6.12
N SER A 122 -26.02 18.95 -6.50
CA SER A 122 -25.04 19.79 -7.18
C SER A 122 -24.87 19.33 -8.63
N ARG A 123 -25.09 20.22 -9.61
CA ARG A 123 -24.94 19.92 -11.04
C ARG A 123 -24.04 20.94 -11.71
N MET A 124 -23.02 20.46 -12.41
CA MET A 124 -22.09 21.27 -13.19
C MET A 124 -22.19 20.82 -14.64
N GLY A 125 -22.37 21.75 -15.57
CA GLY A 125 -22.53 21.41 -16.98
C GLY A 125 -23.89 20.75 -17.28
N LEU A 126 -24.98 21.31 -16.74
CA LEU A 126 -26.35 20.88 -17.04
C LEU A 126 -26.83 21.35 -18.43
N GLY A 127 -25.96 21.90 -19.30
CA GLY A 127 -26.36 22.66 -20.49
C GLY A 127 -27.53 22.05 -21.28
N GLY A 128 -28.56 22.83 -21.58
CA GLY A 128 -29.69 22.35 -22.42
C GLY A 128 -29.27 22.10 -23.87
N ASP A 129 -30.22 21.65 -24.72
CA ASP A 129 -30.18 21.06 -26.08
C ASP A 129 -29.09 21.44 -27.15
N ASN A 130 -28.01 22.16 -26.83
CA ASN A 130 -26.84 22.40 -27.68
C ASN A 130 -25.57 22.44 -26.81
N ASP A 131 -25.02 21.26 -26.52
CA ASP A 131 -24.01 20.87 -25.50
C ASP A 131 -22.64 21.59 -25.54
N THR A 132 -22.52 22.80 -26.07
CA THR A 132 -21.24 23.50 -26.25
C THR A 132 -20.78 24.32 -25.05
N GLY A 133 -21.61 24.47 -24.02
CA GLY A 133 -21.28 25.29 -22.84
C GLY A 133 -20.29 24.59 -21.90
N THR A 134 -19.35 25.34 -21.35
CA THR A 134 -18.36 24.83 -20.38
C THR A 134 -18.57 25.45 -19.01
N THR A 135 -18.81 24.63 -18.01
CA THR A 135 -18.88 25.06 -16.62
C THR A 135 -17.64 24.60 -15.86
N THR A 136 -17.01 25.50 -15.11
CA THR A 136 -15.88 25.17 -14.24
C THR A 136 -16.16 25.60 -12.80
N VAL A 137 -15.96 24.69 -11.86
CA VAL A 137 -15.91 24.97 -10.43
C VAL A 137 -14.48 24.75 -9.95
N GLN A 138 -13.85 25.80 -9.40
CA GLN A 138 -12.49 25.76 -8.88
C GLN A 138 -12.50 25.87 -7.35
N LEU A 139 -11.98 24.87 -6.66
CA LEU A 139 -11.67 24.92 -5.23
C LEU A 139 -10.16 25.13 -5.08
N LYS A 140 -9.76 26.38 -4.84
CA LYS A 140 -8.36 26.78 -4.65
C LYS A 140 -7.97 26.75 -3.18
N SER A 141 -8.91 27.08 -2.31
CA SER A 141 -8.80 26.99 -0.85
C SER A 141 -10.21 27.01 -0.24
N GLY A 142 -10.35 26.72 1.05
CA GLY A 142 -11.66 26.68 1.73
C GLY A 142 -12.34 25.31 1.64
N VAL A 143 -13.68 25.29 1.62
CA VAL A 143 -14.47 24.05 1.74
C VAL A 143 -15.63 24.00 0.75
N PHE A 144 -15.84 22.84 0.12
CA PHE A 144 -17.03 22.54 -0.67
C PHE A 144 -17.71 21.26 -0.18
N ASN A 145 -18.86 21.40 0.47
CA ASN A 145 -19.66 20.27 0.93
C ASN A 145 -20.89 20.08 0.03
N SER A 146 -21.16 18.84 -0.38
CA SER A 146 -22.44 18.46 -1.01
C SER A 146 -23.02 17.25 -0.28
N ALA A 147 -24.24 17.39 0.23
CA ALA A 147 -24.89 16.35 1.02
C ALA A 147 -25.70 15.35 0.18
N ASP A 148 -26.01 15.69 -1.08
CA ASP A 148 -26.67 14.79 -2.03
C ASP A 148 -25.79 14.59 -3.27
N ALA A 149 -26.37 14.03 -4.32
CA ALA A 149 -25.78 13.80 -5.63
C ALA A 149 -24.96 14.99 -6.17
N VAL A 150 -23.75 14.68 -6.62
CA VAL A 150 -22.91 15.60 -7.42
C VAL A 150 -22.78 15.03 -8.82
N THR A 151 -23.12 15.83 -9.83
CA THR A 151 -22.90 15.48 -11.23
C THR A 151 -22.04 16.54 -11.90
N VAL A 152 -20.94 16.10 -12.49
CA VAL A 152 -20.01 16.93 -13.24
C VAL A 152 -20.10 16.52 -14.70
N GLY A 153 -20.53 17.43 -15.57
CA GLY A 153 -20.73 17.17 -16.99
C GLY A 153 -21.99 16.35 -17.27
N GLN A 154 -23.14 16.80 -16.77
CA GLN A 154 -24.40 16.07 -16.94
C GLN A 154 -24.89 16.03 -18.40
N GLU A 155 -24.91 17.19 -19.05
CA GLU A 155 -25.42 17.35 -20.42
C GLU A 155 -24.41 18.07 -21.33
N SER A 156 -23.58 18.94 -20.76
CA SER A 156 -22.46 19.62 -21.43
C SER A 156 -21.14 19.36 -20.70
N THR A 157 -20.08 20.09 -21.05
CA THR A 157 -18.80 19.98 -20.32
C THR A 157 -18.92 20.60 -18.93
N GLY A 158 -18.64 19.81 -17.90
CA GLY A 158 -18.47 20.25 -16.53
C GLY A 158 -17.05 19.93 -16.04
N ASN A 159 -16.40 20.90 -15.43
CA ASN A 159 -15.07 20.77 -14.86
C ASN A 159 -15.14 21.04 -13.35
N LEU A 160 -14.61 20.13 -12.55
CA LEU A 160 -14.37 20.33 -11.13
C LEU A 160 -12.85 20.27 -10.90
N GLU A 161 -12.26 21.41 -10.52
CA GLU A 161 -10.83 21.57 -10.29
C GLU A 161 -10.59 21.81 -8.80
N ILE A 162 -9.86 20.93 -8.14
CA ILE A 162 -9.53 21.03 -6.71
C ILE A 162 -8.01 21.11 -6.59
N SER A 163 -7.48 22.33 -6.45
CA SER A 163 -6.06 22.60 -6.32
C SER A 163 -5.63 22.91 -4.89
N GLY A 164 -6.59 23.11 -3.98
CA GLY A 164 -6.38 23.23 -2.54
C GLY A 164 -7.70 23.12 -1.76
N GLY A 165 -7.64 23.23 -0.44
CA GLY A 165 -8.84 23.09 0.41
C GLY A 165 -9.41 21.67 0.45
N THR A 166 -10.68 21.54 0.86
CA THR A 166 -11.33 20.21 1.00
C THR A 166 -12.73 20.20 0.42
N ALA A 167 -12.99 19.27 -0.51
CA ALA A 167 -14.31 18.92 -0.96
C ALA A 167 -14.81 17.65 -0.26
N THR A 168 -16.04 17.68 0.28
CA THR A 168 -16.66 16.50 0.90
C THR A 168 -18.05 16.27 0.32
N PHE A 169 -18.22 15.13 -0.34
CA PHE A 169 -19.51 14.71 -0.91
C PHE A 169 -20.03 13.53 -0.09
N SER A 170 -20.99 13.83 0.79
CA SER A 170 -21.66 12.85 1.65
C SER A 170 -22.97 12.33 1.06
N GLY A 171 -23.25 12.67 -0.20
CA GLY A 171 -24.39 12.17 -0.95
C GLY A 171 -24.25 10.74 -1.42
N SER A 172 -25.24 10.33 -2.21
CA SER A 172 -25.34 8.96 -2.72
C SER A 172 -24.37 8.65 -3.86
N TYR A 173 -23.90 9.67 -4.60
CA TYR A 173 -23.00 9.48 -5.74
C TYR A 173 -22.29 10.77 -6.20
N LEU A 174 -21.11 10.58 -6.79
CA LEU A 174 -20.41 11.53 -7.66
C LEU A 174 -20.32 10.92 -9.06
N TRP A 175 -20.89 11.58 -10.06
CA TRP A 175 -20.79 11.14 -11.45
C TRP A 175 -20.01 12.15 -12.28
N LEU A 176 -19.07 11.64 -13.06
CA LEU A 176 -18.34 12.39 -14.08
C LEU A 176 -18.84 11.92 -15.44
N GLY A 177 -19.55 12.79 -16.16
CA GLY A 177 -20.23 12.49 -17.43
C GLY A 177 -21.65 11.95 -17.21
N GLY A 178 -22.60 12.37 -18.06
CA GLY A 178 -23.94 11.79 -18.22
C GLY A 178 -24.96 12.02 -17.09
N ASP A 179 -26.23 11.67 -17.35
CA ASP A 179 -27.38 11.89 -16.43
C ASP A 179 -27.88 10.61 -15.70
N SER A 180 -28.41 10.84 -14.49
CA SER A 180 -29.18 9.96 -13.60
C SER A 180 -30.37 9.22 -14.20
N GLY A 181 -31.15 9.82 -15.10
CA GLY A 181 -32.56 9.42 -15.11
C GLY A 181 -33.35 9.57 -16.39
N THR A 182 -32.85 10.30 -17.38
CA THR A 182 -33.59 10.43 -18.64
C THR A 182 -33.01 9.51 -19.70
N THR A 183 -33.87 8.91 -20.52
CA THR A 183 -33.50 8.12 -21.70
C THR A 183 -32.90 8.98 -22.82
N ASP A 184 -32.68 10.26 -22.55
CA ASP A 184 -32.22 11.22 -23.53
C ASP A 184 -30.71 11.05 -23.70
N ALA A 185 -30.27 10.96 -24.96
CA ALA A 185 -28.92 10.56 -25.35
C ALA A 185 -27.89 11.69 -25.18
N ARG A 186 -27.91 12.37 -24.03
CA ARG A 186 -27.03 13.52 -23.75
C ARG A 186 -25.71 13.00 -23.20
N ASN A 187 -24.62 13.38 -23.86
CA ASN A 187 -23.27 12.86 -23.64
C ASN A 187 -22.41 13.96 -23.02
N GLY A 188 -22.79 14.44 -21.83
CA GLY A 188 -21.98 15.42 -21.13
C GLY A 188 -20.59 14.88 -20.81
N ASN A 189 -19.59 15.76 -20.80
CA ASN A 189 -18.21 15.43 -20.46
C ASN A 189 -17.89 15.93 -19.06
N GLY A 190 -17.64 15.02 -18.13
CA GLY A 190 -17.27 15.33 -16.76
C GLY A 190 -15.77 15.25 -16.54
N VAL A 191 -15.14 16.37 -16.19
CA VAL A 191 -13.71 16.41 -15.89
C VAL A 191 -13.50 16.75 -14.42
N LEU A 192 -12.83 15.87 -13.70
CA LEU A 192 -12.36 16.09 -12.34
C LEU A 192 -10.83 16.16 -12.34
N THR A 193 -10.28 17.26 -11.84
CA THR A 193 -8.83 17.42 -11.64
C THR A 193 -8.52 17.72 -10.19
N LEU A 194 -7.65 16.91 -9.58
CA LEU A 194 -7.05 17.15 -8.28
C LEU A 194 -5.56 17.51 -8.46
N SER A 195 -5.09 18.54 -7.76
CA SER A 195 -3.68 18.96 -7.77
C SER A 195 -3.30 19.67 -6.46
N GLY A 196 -2.02 20.01 -6.31
CA GLY A 196 -1.53 20.72 -5.12
C GLY A 196 -1.81 19.98 -3.82
N ASP A 197 -2.41 20.66 -2.85
CA ASP A 197 -2.86 20.13 -1.56
C ASP A 197 -4.37 19.86 -1.52
N GLY A 198 -5.02 19.83 -2.69
CA GLY A 198 -6.44 19.55 -2.83
C GLY A 198 -6.83 18.18 -2.26
N ALA A 199 -7.92 18.16 -1.48
CA ALA A 199 -8.49 16.93 -0.92
C ALA A 199 -9.95 16.72 -1.35
N LEU A 200 -10.30 15.51 -1.76
CA LEU A 200 -11.67 15.09 -2.08
C LEU A 200 -12.10 13.86 -1.29
N ASN A 201 -13.20 13.96 -0.56
CA ASN A 201 -13.78 12.85 0.19
C ASN A 201 -15.18 12.51 -0.32
N VAL A 202 -15.39 11.28 -0.81
CA VAL A 202 -16.70 10.74 -1.20
C VAL A 202 -16.97 9.49 -0.37
N LEU A 203 -17.54 9.68 0.82
CA LEU A 203 -17.50 8.68 1.90
C LEU A 203 -18.71 7.74 1.98
N SER A 204 -19.77 8.00 1.22
CA SER A 204 -21.04 7.26 1.35
C SER A 204 -21.65 6.84 0.01
N GLY A 205 -21.04 7.27 -1.09
CA GLY A 205 -21.60 7.13 -2.43
C GLY A 205 -20.62 6.54 -3.43
N ASN A 206 -21.16 6.14 -4.58
CA ASN A 206 -20.36 5.64 -5.70
C ASN A 206 -19.76 6.80 -6.48
N VAL A 207 -18.46 6.74 -6.75
CA VAL A 207 -17.82 7.55 -7.77
C VAL A 207 -17.86 6.78 -9.09
N ILE A 208 -18.49 7.35 -10.11
CA ILE A 208 -18.53 6.75 -11.45
C ILE A 208 -17.93 7.74 -12.44
N VAL A 209 -16.87 7.32 -13.11
CA VAL A 209 -16.15 8.09 -14.13
C VAL A 209 -16.58 7.59 -15.50
N GLY A 210 -17.37 8.36 -16.24
CA GLY A 210 -17.96 7.95 -17.51
C GLY A 210 -19.28 7.23 -17.31
N LYS A 211 -20.29 7.91 -16.75
CA LYS A 211 -21.61 7.34 -16.50
C LYS A 211 -22.49 7.39 -17.75
N ARG A 212 -23.14 6.26 -18.09
CA ARG A 212 -23.96 6.11 -19.31
C ARG A 212 -23.25 6.67 -20.55
N LEU A 213 -23.93 7.22 -21.56
CA LEU A 213 -23.29 7.79 -22.76
C LEU A 213 -22.34 8.99 -22.51
N GLY A 214 -22.14 9.42 -21.26
CA GLY A 214 -21.21 10.50 -20.92
C GLY A 214 -19.75 10.04 -20.88
N GLU A 215 -18.87 10.95 -21.25
CA GLU A 215 -17.43 10.77 -21.07
C GLU A 215 -17.02 11.31 -19.69
N GLY A 216 -16.18 10.57 -18.97
CA GLY A 216 -15.66 11.02 -17.68
C GLY A 216 -14.15 10.93 -17.65
N THR A 217 -13.50 11.98 -17.12
CA THR A 217 -12.07 11.99 -16.86
C THR A 217 -11.80 12.37 -15.41
N PHE A 218 -10.99 11.58 -14.72
CA PHE A 218 -10.45 11.89 -13.40
C PHE A 218 -8.92 11.93 -13.47
N THR A 219 -8.32 13.08 -13.18
CA THR A 219 -6.86 13.25 -13.09
C THR A 219 -6.47 13.69 -11.68
N MET A 220 -5.45 13.05 -11.12
CA MET A 220 -4.85 13.42 -9.84
C MET A 220 -3.36 13.68 -10.02
N ASN A 221 -2.91 14.88 -9.63
CA ASN A 221 -1.54 15.37 -9.78
C ASN A 221 -0.89 15.67 -8.43
N ASP A 222 0.42 15.86 -8.44
CA ASP A 222 1.23 16.39 -7.34
C ASP A 222 1.04 15.63 -6.01
N SER A 223 0.66 16.32 -4.93
CA SER A 223 0.45 15.78 -3.59
C SER A 223 -1.03 15.67 -3.21
N ALA A 224 -1.94 15.75 -4.19
CA ALA A 224 -3.37 15.73 -3.90
C ALA A 224 -3.83 14.40 -3.29
N SER A 225 -4.97 14.44 -2.61
CA SER A 225 -5.52 13.24 -1.94
C SER A 225 -7.00 13.04 -2.22
N ALA A 226 -7.40 11.78 -2.38
CA ALA A 226 -8.80 11.41 -2.54
C ALA A 226 -9.14 10.18 -1.70
N VAL A 227 -10.36 10.15 -1.16
CA VAL A 227 -10.95 8.99 -0.49
C VAL A 227 -12.32 8.71 -1.07
N PHE A 228 -12.49 7.55 -1.71
CA PHE A 228 -13.76 7.11 -2.31
C PHE A 228 -14.28 5.86 -1.61
N MET A 229 -15.58 5.82 -1.36
CA MET A 229 -16.23 4.61 -0.85
C MET A 229 -16.18 3.51 -1.91
N ASN A 230 -16.74 3.80 -3.09
CA ASN A 230 -16.68 2.94 -4.28
C ASN A 230 -16.21 3.76 -5.47
N LEU A 231 -15.49 3.13 -6.40
CA LEU A 231 -15.01 3.73 -7.63
C LEU A 231 -15.24 2.80 -8.82
N ALA A 232 -15.96 3.26 -9.83
CA ALA A 232 -16.09 2.59 -11.12
C ALA A 232 -15.57 3.51 -12.25
N ILE A 233 -14.73 2.95 -13.13
CA ILE A 233 -14.22 3.64 -14.31
C ILE A 233 -14.91 3.04 -15.55
N GLY A 234 -15.75 3.86 -16.18
CA GLY A 234 -16.73 3.48 -17.17
C GLY A 234 -18.01 2.94 -16.53
N ASP A 235 -19.02 2.71 -17.37
CA ASP A 235 -20.33 2.22 -16.93
C ASP A 235 -21.01 1.40 -18.02
N VAL A 236 -21.18 0.11 -17.76
CA VAL A 236 -21.89 -0.84 -18.64
C VAL A 236 -23.26 -1.25 -18.10
N SER A 237 -23.79 -0.54 -17.08
CA SER A 237 -25.07 -0.89 -16.46
C SER A 237 -26.27 -0.80 -17.42
N PHE A 238 -26.11 -0.13 -18.57
CA PHE A 238 -27.13 0.01 -19.60
C PHE A 238 -26.56 -0.32 -20.99
N VAL A 239 -26.98 -1.45 -21.55
CA VAL A 239 -26.57 -1.90 -22.89
C VAL A 239 -26.96 -0.88 -23.95
N GLY A 240 -26.01 -0.47 -24.79
CA GLY A 240 -26.15 0.56 -25.82
C GLY A 240 -26.10 1.99 -25.28
N GLN A 241 -25.82 2.16 -24.00
CA GLN A 241 -25.57 3.44 -23.34
C GLN A 241 -24.30 3.39 -22.50
N GLU A 242 -23.29 2.66 -22.96
CA GLU A 242 -22.05 2.49 -22.22
C GLU A 242 -21.23 3.77 -22.21
N GLY A 243 -20.72 4.12 -21.02
CA GLY A 243 -19.86 5.27 -20.83
C GLY A 243 -18.40 4.94 -20.86
N THR A 244 -17.60 5.92 -21.28
CA THR A 244 -16.15 5.80 -21.30
C THR A 244 -15.57 6.61 -20.16
N GLY A 245 -14.85 5.91 -19.28
CA GLY A 245 -14.12 6.51 -18.17
C GLY A 245 -12.62 6.51 -18.42
N ALA A 246 -11.95 7.57 -18.02
CA ALA A 246 -10.49 7.62 -17.95
C ALA A 246 -10.03 8.11 -16.57
N MET A 247 -9.12 7.38 -15.94
CA MET A 247 -8.45 7.80 -14.70
C MET A 247 -6.95 7.91 -14.92
N SER A 248 -6.33 8.98 -14.41
CA SER A 248 -4.88 9.17 -14.42
C SER A 248 -4.37 9.57 -13.04
N LEU A 249 -3.54 8.72 -12.43
CA LEU A 249 -2.86 8.98 -11.17
C LEU A 249 -1.43 9.43 -11.45
N LEU A 250 -1.29 10.73 -11.74
CA LEU A 250 -0.02 11.38 -12.08
C LEU A 250 0.78 11.81 -10.84
N GLY A 251 0.16 11.76 -9.67
CA GLY A 251 0.74 12.00 -8.35
C GLY A 251 -0.28 11.68 -7.26
N GLY A 252 0.04 11.99 -6.01
CA GLY A 252 -0.89 11.95 -4.89
C GLY A 252 -1.25 10.55 -4.38
N THR A 253 -2.29 10.47 -3.56
CA THR A 253 -2.81 9.20 -3.03
C THR A 253 -4.33 9.12 -3.16
N LEU A 254 -4.80 8.07 -3.84
CA LEU A 254 -6.21 7.69 -3.95
C LEU A 254 -6.48 6.50 -3.03
N ASN A 255 -7.41 6.66 -2.09
CA ASN A 255 -7.88 5.58 -1.22
C ASN A 255 -9.27 5.11 -1.66
N VAL A 256 -9.43 3.84 -1.98
CA VAL A 256 -10.73 3.20 -2.24
C VAL A 256 -11.08 2.28 -1.08
N LYS A 257 -12.29 2.44 -0.53
CA LYS A 257 -12.70 1.79 0.73
C LYS A 257 -13.42 0.47 0.56
N SER A 258 -14.15 0.27 -0.53
CA SER A 258 -14.93 -0.94 -0.77
C SER A 258 -14.68 -1.44 -2.20
N ASP A 259 -15.38 -0.92 -3.21
CA ASP A 259 -15.32 -1.52 -4.54
C ASP A 259 -14.52 -0.66 -5.52
N PHE A 260 -13.64 -1.29 -6.30
CA PHE A 260 -12.97 -0.72 -7.46
C PHE A 260 -13.24 -1.57 -8.71
N ALA A 261 -13.77 -0.95 -9.75
CA ALA A 261 -14.09 -1.62 -11.02
C ALA A 261 -13.69 -0.78 -12.23
N VAL A 262 -13.32 -1.44 -13.32
CA VAL A 262 -13.08 -0.82 -14.62
C VAL A 262 -13.92 -1.55 -15.66
N ASP A 263 -14.96 -0.87 -16.16
CA ASP A 263 -15.95 -1.42 -17.08
C ASP A 263 -16.09 -0.46 -18.27
N ASN A 264 -15.42 -0.75 -19.39
CA ASN A 264 -15.33 0.17 -20.55
C ASN A 264 -14.60 1.48 -20.22
N GLY A 265 -13.53 1.38 -19.43
CA GLY A 265 -12.70 2.50 -19.04
C GLY A 265 -11.21 2.22 -19.21
N SER A 266 -10.37 3.19 -18.86
CA SER A 266 -8.93 3.02 -18.79
C SER A 266 -8.33 3.71 -17.57
N VAL A 267 -7.30 3.09 -17.02
CA VAL A 267 -6.56 3.60 -15.87
C VAL A 267 -5.09 3.74 -16.23
N LEU A 268 -4.54 4.93 -16.00
CA LEU A 268 -3.12 5.21 -16.06
C LEU A 268 -2.60 5.45 -14.64
N ILE A 269 -1.64 4.64 -14.20
CA ILE A 269 -0.89 4.86 -12.96
C ILE A 269 0.50 5.35 -13.33
N ASP A 270 0.86 6.54 -12.89
CA ASP A 270 2.19 7.13 -13.11
C ASP A 270 2.90 7.34 -11.76
N ALA A 271 3.12 8.57 -11.32
CA ALA A 271 3.76 8.84 -10.02
C ALA A 271 2.77 8.82 -8.83
N GLY A 272 1.49 8.50 -9.05
CA GLY A 272 0.49 8.38 -7.99
C GLY A 272 0.47 7.02 -7.29
N THR A 273 -0.20 6.97 -6.14
CA THR A 273 -0.44 5.75 -5.36
C THR A 273 -1.93 5.45 -5.24
N LEU A 274 -2.33 4.21 -5.48
CA LEU A 274 -3.69 3.72 -5.20
C LEU A 274 -3.64 2.79 -3.99
N VAL A 275 -4.46 3.04 -2.99
CA VAL A 275 -4.64 2.20 -1.80
C VAL A 275 -6.07 1.69 -1.79
N TRP A 276 -6.25 0.37 -1.72
CA TRP A 276 -7.54 -0.29 -1.70
C TRP A 276 -7.66 -1.10 -0.41
N ASP A 277 -8.63 -0.77 0.46
CA ASP A 277 -8.89 -1.51 1.69
C ASP A 277 -9.26 -2.97 1.35
N GLY A 278 -8.57 -3.98 1.92
CA GLY A 278 -8.74 -5.40 1.59
C GLY A 278 -7.59 -6.05 0.80
N GLU A 279 -7.66 -7.37 0.60
CA GLU A 279 -6.72 -8.14 -0.22
C GLU A 279 -7.23 -8.24 -1.67
N HIS A 280 -6.66 -7.43 -2.56
CA HIS A 280 -7.12 -7.21 -3.93
C HIS A 280 -6.02 -7.45 -4.97
N VAL A 281 -4.98 -8.22 -4.62
CA VAL A 281 -3.86 -8.54 -5.53
C VAL A 281 -4.36 -9.31 -6.77
N ALA A 282 -5.31 -10.23 -6.58
CA ALA A 282 -5.90 -11.00 -7.67
C ALA A 282 -6.76 -10.13 -8.61
N ASP A 283 -7.53 -9.17 -8.06
CA ASP A 283 -8.36 -8.24 -8.82
C ASP A 283 -7.49 -7.35 -9.72
N PHE A 284 -6.41 -6.78 -9.17
CA PHE A 284 -5.44 -6.01 -9.96
C PHE A 284 -4.77 -6.84 -11.04
N SER A 285 -4.42 -8.10 -10.74
CA SER A 285 -3.83 -9.01 -11.73
C SER A 285 -4.77 -9.22 -12.92
N ALA A 286 -6.08 -9.34 -12.66
CA ALA A 286 -7.09 -9.48 -13.71
C ALA A 286 -7.21 -8.21 -14.57
N LEU A 287 -7.24 -7.02 -13.94
CA LEU A 287 -7.33 -5.73 -14.64
C LEU A 287 -6.09 -5.46 -15.51
N VAL A 288 -4.89 -5.79 -15.03
CA VAL A 288 -3.66 -5.68 -15.82
C VAL A 288 -3.68 -6.65 -17.00
N ALA A 289 -4.12 -7.90 -16.80
CA ALA A 289 -4.21 -8.90 -17.86
C ALA A 289 -5.26 -8.54 -18.94
N ALA A 290 -6.34 -7.85 -18.55
CA ALA A 290 -7.35 -7.33 -19.47
C ALA A 290 -6.87 -6.12 -20.28
N GLY A 291 -5.79 -5.45 -19.85
CA GLY A 291 -5.27 -4.23 -20.48
C GLY A 291 -5.97 -2.95 -20.02
N ASP A 292 -6.76 -3.03 -18.93
CA ASP A 292 -7.50 -1.89 -18.37
C ASP A 292 -6.58 -0.92 -17.60
N ILE A 293 -5.43 -1.42 -17.14
CA ILE A 293 -4.41 -0.66 -16.42
C ILE A 293 -3.14 -0.53 -17.26
N SER A 294 -2.67 0.71 -17.39
CA SER A 294 -1.40 1.09 -18.01
C SER A 294 -0.53 1.90 -17.04
N TRP A 295 0.79 1.93 -17.26
CA TRP A 295 1.73 2.65 -16.39
C TRP A 295 2.94 3.22 -17.14
N THR A 296 3.57 4.29 -16.63
CA THR A 296 4.63 5.03 -17.37
C THR A 296 5.88 5.40 -16.58
N ASN A 297 5.99 6.61 -15.99
CA ASN A 297 7.23 7.18 -15.46
C ASN A 297 7.48 6.74 -14.01
N GLY A 298 6.43 6.45 -13.25
CA GLY A 298 6.53 5.97 -11.88
C GLY A 298 7.10 7.01 -10.90
N GLN A 299 7.23 6.56 -9.66
CA GLN A 299 7.84 7.27 -8.54
C GLN A 299 9.06 6.49 -8.01
N SER A 300 9.60 6.89 -6.87
CA SER A 300 10.62 6.07 -6.18
C SER A 300 9.99 4.80 -5.61
N MET A 301 10.80 3.75 -5.44
CA MET A 301 10.32 2.50 -4.84
C MET A 301 9.76 2.77 -3.43
N LEU A 302 8.54 2.32 -3.15
CA LEU A 302 7.89 2.50 -1.85
C LEU A 302 8.24 1.40 -0.85
N SER A 303 8.39 0.16 -1.33
CA SER A 303 8.72 -1.03 -0.52
C SER A 303 9.47 -2.04 -1.37
N ASP A 304 10.45 -2.69 -0.77
CA ASP A 304 11.23 -3.80 -1.31
C ASP A 304 10.54 -5.17 -1.13
N SER A 305 9.44 -5.21 -0.38
CA SER A 305 8.48 -6.32 -0.35
C SER A 305 7.24 -5.97 -1.16
N TYR A 306 6.78 -6.88 -2.02
CA TYR A 306 5.55 -6.74 -2.80
C TYR A 306 4.98 -8.12 -3.13
N ALA A 307 3.66 -8.18 -3.32
CA ALA A 307 2.93 -9.41 -3.61
C ALA A 307 2.96 -9.78 -5.10
N ALA A 308 2.89 -8.77 -5.98
CA ALA A 308 2.95 -8.96 -7.43
C ALA A 308 3.60 -7.76 -8.14
N SER A 309 4.14 -7.98 -9.33
CA SER A 309 4.67 -6.91 -10.17
C SER A 309 4.57 -7.20 -11.66
N TRP A 310 4.52 -6.13 -12.46
CA TRP A 310 4.48 -6.17 -13.92
C TRP A 310 5.41 -5.12 -14.49
N THR A 311 6.32 -5.52 -15.37
CA THR A 311 7.23 -4.59 -16.03
C THR A 311 6.69 -4.23 -17.41
N ASN A 312 6.78 -2.96 -17.76
CA ASN A 312 6.90 -2.55 -19.15
C ASN A 312 8.35 -2.05 -19.35
N ASN A 313 8.73 -1.75 -20.60
CA ASN A 313 10.12 -1.36 -20.90
C ASN A 313 10.58 -0.08 -20.16
N ALA A 314 9.65 0.73 -19.64
CA ALA A 314 9.91 2.03 -19.00
C ALA A 314 9.74 2.02 -17.46
N ALA A 315 8.88 1.17 -16.91
CA ALA A 315 8.60 1.12 -15.48
C ALA A 315 8.04 -0.23 -15.03
N VAL A 316 8.05 -0.42 -13.71
CA VAL A 316 7.49 -1.59 -13.04
C VAL A 316 6.31 -1.15 -12.18
N LEU A 317 5.14 -1.74 -12.43
CA LEU A 317 3.95 -1.64 -11.57
C LEU A 317 4.10 -2.66 -10.44
N PHE A 318 3.93 -2.22 -9.21
CA PHE A 318 3.97 -3.04 -8.01
C PHE A 318 2.62 -3.06 -7.31
N VAL A 319 2.27 -4.21 -6.76
CA VAL A 319 1.13 -4.40 -5.88
C VAL A 319 1.64 -5.08 -4.62
N ASP A 320 1.42 -4.44 -3.48
CA ASP A 320 1.68 -4.98 -2.16
C ASP A 320 0.37 -5.20 -1.41
N TYR A 321 0.36 -6.18 -0.50
CA TYR A 321 -0.69 -6.35 0.48
C TYR A 321 -0.05 -6.43 1.87
N ASP A 322 -0.62 -5.68 2.81
CA ASP A 322 -0.32 -5.72 4.24
C ASP A 322 1.04 -5.14 4.69
N HIS A 323 2.08 -5.13 3.85
CA HIS A 323 3.41 -4.62 4.25
C HIS A 323 3.48 -3.08 4.32
N LEU A 324 3.03 -2.38 3.27
CA LEU A 324 2.99 -0.92 3.23
C LEU A 324 1.85 -0.35 4.07
N ASN A 325 0.70 -1.02 4.03
CA ASN A 325 -0.51 -0.60 4.73
C ASN A 325 -1.25 -1.84 5.23
N ALA A 326 -1.23 -2.06 6.55
CA ALA A 326 -1.87 -3.23 7.16
C ALA A 326 -3.35 -3.35 6.77
N GLY A 327 -3.74 -4.55 6.32
CA GLY A 327 -5.08 -4.89 5.85
C GLY A 327 -5.48 -4.27 4.51
N LYS A 328 -4.52 -3.73 3.72
CA LYS A 328 -4.80 -3.05 2.45
C LYS A 328 -3.88 -3.47 1.33
N THR A 329 -4.39 -3.36 0.13
CA THR A 329 -3.63 -3.49 -1.11
C THR A 329 -3.14 -2.12 -1.54
N THR A 330 -1.83 -1.97 -1.76
CA THR A 330 -1.20 -0.72 -2.21
C THR A 330 -0.59 -0.93 -3.58
N VAL A 331 -0.89 -0.04 -4.52
CA VAL A 331 -0.43 -0.10 -5.91
C VAL A 331 0.34 1.17 -6.26
N TRP A 332 1.54 0.99 -6.79
CA TRP A 332 2.40 2.08 -7.24
C TRP A 332 3.26 1.66 -8.42
N VAL A 333 3.87 2.62 -9.08
CA VAL A 333 4.79 2.37 -10.21
C VAL A 333 6.15 2.91 -9.82
N SER A 334 7.23 2.18 -10.12
CA SER A 334 8.60 2.69 -10.03
C SER A 334 9.24 2.74 -11.41
N SER A 335 9.98 3.81 -11.70
CA SER A 335 10.70 3.94 -12.98
C SER A 335 11.81 2.89 -13.10
N THR A 336 12.03 2.34 -14.30
CA THR A 336 13.19 1.46 -14.54
C THR A 336 14.48 2.27 -14.63
N GLU A 337 14.44 3.57 -14.91
CA GLU A 337 15.63 4.44 -14.86
C GLU A 337 16.17 4.56 -13.42
N THR A 338 15.29 4.55 -12.42
CA THR A 338 15.69 4.51 -11.02
C THR A 338 16.32 3.16 -10.66
N MET A 339 15.78 2.05 -11.19
CA MET A 339 16.31 0.70 -10.99
C MET A 339 17.63 0.46 -11.74
N ASN A 340 17.82 1.10 -12.89
CA ASN A 340 18.97 0.95 -13.78
C ASN A 340 19.91 2.15 -13.74
N SER A 341 19.78 3.02 -12.74
CA SER A 341 20.78 4.07 -12.53
C SER A 341 22.10 3.33 -12.38
N SER A 342 22.96 3.46 -13.38
CA SER A 342 24.25 2.78 -13.38
C SER A 342 24.96 3.33 -12.16
N VAL A 343 25.04 2.55 -11.08
CA VAL A 343 25.82 2.92 -9.90
C VAL A 343 27.24 3.04 -10.41
N VAL A 344 27.64 4.28 -10.70
CA VAL A 344 28.99 4.55 -11.16
C VAL A 344 29.86 4.42 -9.92
N ILE A 345 30.52 3.29 -9.79
CA ILE A 345 31.50 3.06 -8.74
C ILE A 345 32.67 4.02 -8.98
N LYS A 346 32.65 5.16 -8.28
CA LYS A 346 33.69 6.20 -8.34
C LYS A 346 34.68 6.02 -7.21
N GLY A 347 35.89 6.57 -7.35
CA GLY A 347 36.87 6.59 -6.26
C GLY A 347 37.48 5.23 -5.91
N ILE A 348 37.53 4.32 -6.88
CA ILE A 348 38.24 3.05 -6.73
C ILE A 348 39.73 3.36 -6.52
N SER A 349 40.29 2.85 -5.43
CA SER A 349 41.72 2.91 -5.14
C SER A 349 42.30 1.50 -5.03
N LEU A 350 43.51 1.34 -5.56
CA LEU A 350 44.26 0.09 -5.53
C LEU A 350 45.56 0.32 -4.79
N ALA A 351 45.83 -0.47 -3.76
CA ALA A 351 47.10 -0.50 -3.05
C ALA A 351 47.72 -1.89 -3.11
N MET A 352 49.05 -1.97 -3.11
CA MET A 352 49.79 -3.23 -3.09
C MET A 352 50.33 -3.48 -1.68
N LEU A 353 50.07 -4.65 -1.12
CA LEU A 353 50.58 -5.10 0.17
C LEU A 353 51.64 -6.17 -0.05
N ASN A 354 52.89 -5.85 0.30
CA ASN A 354 54.05 -6.74 0.29
C ASN A 354 54.34 -7.44 -1.06
N GLY A 355 53.84 -6.91 -2.18
CA GLY A 355 54.08 -7.43 -3.53
C GLY A 355 53.32 -8.71 -3.88
N THR A 356 52.61 -9.32 -2.92
CA THR A 356 51.84 -10.55 -3.13
C THR A 356 50.33 -10.33 -3.07
N ASN A 357 49.88 -9.23 -2.46
CA ASN A 357 48.46 -8.93 -2.30
C ASN A 357 48.09 -7.57 -2.90
N SER A 358 46.91 -7.50 -3.49
CA SER A 358 46.26 -6.26 -3.90
C SER A 358 45.12 -5.93 -2.94
N VAL A 359 44.98 -4.66 -2.59
CA VAL A 359 43.87 -4.13 -1.79
C VAL A 359 43.08 -3.16 -2.63
N VAL A 360 41.85 -3.54 -2.93
CA VAL A 360 40.90 -2.73 -3.69
C VAL A 360 39.96 -2.08 -2.69
N ARG A 361 39.82 -0.75 -2.77
CA ARG A 361 38.89 0.02 -1.94
C ARG A 361 38.00 0.89 -2.79
N TRP A 362 36.70 0.86 -2.52
CA TRP A 362 35.68 1.67 -3.20
C TRP A 362 34.56 2.09 -2.23
N PRO A 363 33.88 3.23 -2.44
CA PRO A 363 32.64 3.54 -1.75
C PRO A 363 31.54 2.60 -2.24
N SER A 364 30.77 2.04 -1.30
CA SER A 364 29.63 1.17 -1.57
C SER A 364 28.32 1.80 -1.13
N ASP A 365 27.24 1.22 -1.62
CA ASP A 365 25.84 1.52 -1.32
C ASP A 365 25.25 0.28 -0.64
N ALA A 366 24.62 0.44 0.52
CA ALA A 366 24.04 -0.65 1.29
C ALA A 366 22.92 -1.38 0.54
N SER A 367 22.29 -0.76 -0.46
CA SER A 367 21.25 -1.39 -1.27
C SER A 367 21.80 -2.26 -2.41
N ALA A 368 23.13 -2.34 -2.58
CA ALA A 368 23.77 -3.01 -3.70
C ALA A 368 24.58 -4.24 -3.29
N LYS A 369 24.69 -5.20 -4.21
CA LYS A 369 25.70 -6.27 -4.16
C LYS A 369 26.75 -6.02 -5.23
N TYR A 370 27.98 -6.42 -4.95
CA TYR A 370 29.12 -6.21 -5.83
C TYR A 370 29.78 -7.53 -6.23
N VAL A 371 30.35 -7.55 -7.43
CA VAL A 371 31.25 -8.59 -7.91
C VAL A 371 32.60 -7.96 -8.25
N ILE A 372 33.67 -8.55 -7.73
CA ILE A 372 35.03 -8.25 -8.17
C ILE A 372 35.41 -9.25 -9.24
N GLN A 373 35.82 -8.73 -10.39
CA GLN A 373 36.29 -9.56 -11.49
C GLN A 373 37.74 -9.24 -11.83
N SER A 374 38.47 -10.26 -12.27
CA SER A 374 39.80 -10.11 -12.86
C SER A 374 39.90 -10.70 -14.25
N ARG A 375 40.96 -10.30 -14.95
CA ARG A 375 41.47 -10.96 -16.15
C ARG A 375 42.95 -10.64 -16.35
N SER A 376 43.66 -11.47 -17.11
CA SER A 376 45.10 -11.29 -17.36
C SER A 376 45.42 -10.28 -18.47
N ASN A 377 44.46 -9.95 -19.35
CA ASN A 377 44.67 -9.05 -20.49
C ASN A 377 43.50 -8.04 -20.62
N LEU A 378 43.81 -6.75 -20.82
CA LEU A 378 42.80 -5.69 -20.94
C LEU A 378 42.09 -5.67 -22.29
N VAL A 379 42.67 -6.26 -23.32
CA VAL A 379 42.13 -6.24 -24.69
C VAL A 379 41.32 -7.50 -24.99
N GLU A 380 41.78 -8.65 -24.54
CA GLU A 380 41.22 -9.97 -24.89
C GLU A 380 40.94 -10.83 -23.65
N GLY A 381 40.09 -11.85 -23.83
CA GLY A 381 39.72 -12.79 -22.77
C GLY A 381 38.48 -12.38 -21.96
N SER A 382 37.88 -13.38 -21.31
CA SER A 382 36.72 -13.21 -20.44
C SER A 382 37.13 -12.71 -19.06
N TRP A 383 36.24 -11.95 -18.41
CA TRP A 383 36.37 -11.64 -16.99
C TRP A 383 35.99 -12.85 -16.15
N SER A 384 36.78 -13.17 -15.13
CA SER A 384 36.48 -14.19 -14.13
C SER A 384 36.11 -13.52 -12.81
N ASN A 385 35.06 -14.01 -12.13
CA ASN A 385 34.73 -13.57 -10.78
C ASN A 385 35.83 -14.03 -9.83
N ILE A 386 36.35 -13.10 -9.04
CA ILE A 386 37.21 -13.40 -7.89
C ILE A 386 36.33 -13.61 -6.67
N GLU A 387 35.39 -12.68 -6.48
CA GLU A 387 34.46 -12.66 -5.36
C GLU A 387 33.13 -12.11 -5.89
N SER A 388 32.01 -12.68 -5.45
CA SER A 388 30.64 -12.32 -5.85
C SER A 388 29.75 -12.16 -4.62
N ASN A 389 28.53 -11.65 -4.79
CA ASN A 389 27.58 -11.45 -3.68
C ASN A 389 28.12 -10.60 -2.53
N ILE A 390 29.05 -9.67 -2.78
CA ILE A 390 29.62 -8.82 -1.73
C ILE A 390 28.56 -7.78 -1.34
N PRO A 391 27.97 -7.83 -0.12
CA PRO A 391 26.96 -6.86 0.29
C PRO A 391 27.62 -5.50 0.52
N GLY A 392 27.02 -4.42 -0.01
CA GLY A 392 27.44 -3.07 0.31
C GLY A 392 27.07 -2.66 1.74
N ASN A 393 27.71 -1.59 2.24
CA ASN A 393 27.54 -1.16 3.64
C ASN A 393 27.46 0.37 3.82
N ASP A 394 27.10 1.13 2.79
CA ASP A 394 27.12 2.62 2.77
C ASP A 394 28.46 3.25 3.16
N GLY A 395 29.53 2.45 3.14
CA GLY A 395 30.86 2.84 3.55
C GLY A 395 31.90 2.48 2.50
N ALA A 396 33.17 2.70 2.87
CA ALA A 396 34.27 2.24 2.03
C ALA A 396 34.47 0.74 2.20
N MET A 397 34.18 -0.02 1.14
CA MET A 397 34.48 -1.44 1.05
C MET A 397 35.96 -1.64 0.77
N VAL A 398 36.53 -2.69 1.35
CA VAL A 398 37.94 -3.05 1.18
C VAL A 398 38.02 -4.56 0.99
N ILE A 399 38.62 -5.00 -0.12
CA ILE A 399 38.92 -6.42 -0.36
C ILE A 399 40.41 -6.58 -0.61
N THR A 400 40.98 -7.63 -0.03
CA THR A 400 42.39 -8.03 -0.22
C THR A 400 42.45 -9.33 -1.00
N ASN A 401 43.08 -9.31 -2.17
CA ASN A 401 43.22 -10.47 -3.05
C ASN A 401 44.68 -10.82 -3.28
N GLU A 402 45.00 -12.10 -3.26
CA GLU A 402 46.31 -12.61 -3.65
C GLU A 402 46.54 -12.42 -5.16
N LEU A 403 47.78 -12.08 -5.53
CA LEU A 403 48.20 -11.94 -6.91
C LEU A 403 48.78 -13.27 -7.40
N THR A 404 47.95 -14.06 -8.07
CA THR A 404 48.37 -15.35 -8.63
C THR A 404 49.10 -15.23 -9.96
N GLU A 405 48.97 -14.07 -10.63
CA GLU A 405 49.52 -13.82 -11.96
C GLU A 405 50.46 -12.61 -11.98
N PRO A 406 51.50 -12.58 -12.84
CA PRO A 406 52.41 -11.45 -12.98
C PRO A 406 51.74 -10.13 -13.38
N GLN A 407 50.58 -10.23 -14.04
CA GLN A 407 49.72 -9.10 -14.40
C GLN A 407 48.25 -9.53 -14.36
N ALA A 408 47.44 -8.71 -13.70
CA ALA A 408 45.99 -8.84 -13.70
C ALA A 408 45.34 -7.45 -13.77
N PHE A 409 44.18 -7.39 -14.40
CA PHE A 409 43.30 -6.23 -14.46
C PHE A 409 42.06 -6.53 -13.65
N TYR A 410 41.61 -5.57 -12.86
CA TYR A 410 40.47 -5.72 -11.97
C TYR A 410 39.36 -4.75 -12.38
N ARG A 411 38.11 -5.18 -12.20
CA ARG A 411 36.95 -4.28 -12.18
C ARG A 411 35.99 -4.69 -11.08
N ILE A 412 35.23 -3.72 -10.61
CA ILE A 412 34.10 -3.94 -9.72
C ILE A 412 32.87 -3.67 -10.56
N ILE A 413 31.91 -4.58 -10.54
CA ILE A 413 30.60 -4.40 -11.15
C ILE A 413 29.54 -4.56 -10.07
N LEU A 414 28.36 -4.01 -10.31
CA LEU A 414 27.18 -4.44 -9.57
C LEU A 414 26.94 -5.91 -9.89
N ASP A 415 26.65 -6.69 -8.85
CA ASP A 415 26.06 -8.01 -9.02
C ASP A 415 24.64 -7.78 -9.52
N GLN A 416 24.50 -7.66 -10.84
CA GLN A 416 23.17 -7.63 -11.44
C GLN A 416 22.55 -8.95 -11.05
N PHE A 417 21.42 -8.89 -10.35
CA PHE A 417 20.56 -10.03 -10.01
C PHE A 417 20.07 -10.72 -11.30
N ASN A 418 20.99 -11.34 -12.02
CA ASN A 418 20.73 -12.38 -12.98
C ASN A 418 20.88 -13.65 -12.18
N ASP A 419 19.87 -13.96 -11.37
CA ASP A 419 19.71 -15.32 -10.88
C ASP A 419 19.03 -16.11 -12.02
N PRO A 420 19.77 -16.91 -12.82
CA PRO A 420 19.17 -17.73 -13.87
C PRO A 420 18.30 -18.87 -13.31
N THR A 421 18.22 -19.04 -11.98
CA THR A 421 17.35 -20.03 -11.33
C THR A 421 16.00 -19.47 -10.89
N ILE A 422 15.77 -18.16 -11.00
CA ILE A 422 14.41 -17.59 -10.95
C ILE A 422 13.78 -17.79 -12.34
N ASN A 423 13.49 -19.04 -12.67
CA ASN A 423 12.37 -19.32 -13.57
C ASN A 423 11.13 -18.80 -12.86
N SER A 424 10.43 -17.87 -13.51
CA SER A 424 9.24 -17.15 -13.05
C SER A 424 7.99 -18.01 -12.76
N ASN A 425 8.16 -19.28 -12.40
CA ASN A 425 7.08 -20.26 -12.17
C ASN A 425 7.12 -20.97 -10.81
N SER A 426 8.16 -20.81 -9.97
CA SER A 426 8.09 -21.38 -8.61
C SER A 426 7.47 -20.38 -7.63
N THR A 427 6.15 -20.41 -7.49
CA THR A 427 5.32 -19.56 -6.59
C THR A 427 5.48 -19.87 -5.10
N VAL A 428 6.54 -20.56 -4.69
CA VAL A 428 6.71 -21.00 -3.30
C VAL A 428 7.78 -20.16 -2.62
N ASP A 429 7.32 -19.18 -1.84
CA ASP A 429 8.13 -18.31 -0.98
C ASP A 429 9.06 -19.11 -0.03
N ILE A 430 10.19 -18.51 0.30
CA ILE A 430 11.26 -19.09 1.13
C ILE A 430 10.75 -19.51 2.53
N ARG A 431 9.74 -18.83 3.09
CA ARG A 431 9.14 -19.24 4.38
C ARG A 431 8.34 -20.53 4.25
N THR A 432 7.66 -20.72 3.12
CA THR A 432 6.93 -21.98 2.85
C THR A 432 7.90 -23.15 2.69
N ARG A 433 9.06 -22.91 2.05
CA ARG A 433 10.14 -23.90 1.94
C ARG A 433 10.72 -24.26 3.31
N ALA A 434 11.01 -23.26 4.15
CA ALA A 434 11.51 -23.48 5.52
C ALA A 434 10.51 -24.24 6.41
N ARG A 435 9.21 -23.94 6.31
CA ARG A 435 8.14 -24.64 7.04
C ARG A 435 8.03 -26.12 6.65
N LEU A 436 8.01 -26.41 5.35
CA LEU A 436 7.93 -27.79 4.84
C LEU A 436 9.14 -28.63 5.27
N LEU A 437 10.33 -28.02 5.31
CA LEU A 437 11.53 -28.68 5.78
C LEU A 437 11.51 -28.92 7.29
N GLY A 438 10.99 -27.96 8.06
CA GLY A 438 10.73 -28.11 9.49
C GLY A 438 9.82 -29.30 9.80
N TYR A 439 8.77 -29.52 8.98
CA TYR A 439 7.91 -30.71 9.10
C TYR A 439 8.65 -32.02 8.78
N LEU A 440 9.52 -32.03 7.77
CA LEU A 440 10.35 -33.20 7.45
C LEU A 440 11.35 -33.55 8.56
N TYR A 441 11.88 -32.54 9.25
CA TYR A 441 12.78 -32.73 10.39
C TYR A 441 12.06 -33.13 11.69
N ALA A 442 10.84 -32.61 11.93
CA ALA A 442 10.07 -32.95 13.13
C ALA A 442 9.56 -34.40 13.14
N GLU A 443 9.35 -34.99 11.96
CA GLU A 443 8.92 -36.38 11.81
C GLU A 443 10.10 -37.37 11.67
N GLY A 444 11.34 -36.89 11.43
CA GLY A 444 12.54 -37.71 11.29
C GLY A 444 13.36 -37.83 12.57
N SER A 445 13.93 -39.00 12.84
CA SER A 445 14.74 -39.27 14.04
C SER A 445 16.23 -38.89 13.92
N CYS A 446 16.74 -38.68 12.70
CA CYS A 446 18.08 -38.18 12.44
C CYS A 446 18.27 -37.93 10.93
N ALA A 447 19.09 -36.95 10.59
CA ALA A 447 19.25 -36.48 9.23
C ALA A 447 20.76 -36.40 8.92
N ASN A 448 21.23 -37.18 7.94
CA ASN A 448 22.65 -37.38 7.68
C ASN A 448 23.00 -37.10 6.21
N PRO A 449 24.02 -36.27 5.93
CA PRO A 449 24.56 -36.15 4.58
C PRO A 449 25.20 -37.47 4.17
N LEU A 450 24.84 -37.97 2.97
CA LEU A 450 25.52 -39.11 2.37
C LEU A 450 26.73 -38.57 1.62
N GLY A 451 27.91 -39.17 1.83
CA GLY A 451 29.23 -38.63 1.44
C GLY A 451 29.48 -38.30 -0.04
N ASP A 452 28.44 -38.26 -0.88
CA ASP A 452 28.47 -37.80 -2.26
C ASP A 452 28.11 -36.31 -2.42
N GLY A 453 27.83 -35.58 -1.33
CA GLY A 453 27.69 -34.11 -1.30
C GLY A 453 26.35 -33.55 -1.80
N ASP A 454 25.63 -34.29 -2.63
CA ASP A 454 24.33 -33.89 -3.21
C ASP A 454 23.12 -34.63 -2.63
N LYS A 455 23.36 -35.62 -1.76
CA LYS A 455 22.33 -36.52 -1.22
C LYS A 455 22.19 -36.42 0.29
N PHE A 456 20.96 -36.41 0.74
CA PHE A 456 20.57 -36.29 2.14
C PHE A 456 19.69 -37.45 2.56
N ALA A 457 19.96 -38.10 3.69
CA ALA A 457 19.12 -39.18 4.20
C ALA A 457 18.42 -38.81 5.50
N ILE A 458 17.12 -39.06 5.56
CA ILE A 458 16.30 -38.93 6.76
C ILE A 458 15.97 -40.34 7.27
N GLY A 459 16.37 -40.64 8.50
CA GLY A 459 15.98 -41.86 9.21
C GLY A 459 14.59 -41.70 9.82
N VAL A 460 13.67 -42.59 9.48
CA VAL A 460 12.26 -42.53 9.89
C VAL A 460 11.85 -43.86 10.54
N SER A 461 11.05 -43.81 11.61
CA SER A 461 10.43 -45.02 12.16
C SER A 461 9.11 -45.34 11.43
N ASP A 462 8.64 -46.59 11.49
CA ASP A 462 7.56 -47.11 10.63
C ASP A 462 6.33 -46.18 10.47
N ALA A 463 5.81 -45.60 11.57
CA ALA A 463 4.66 -44.69 11.51
C ALA A 463 4.99 -43.27 11.03
N GLN A 464 6.23 -42.81 11.26
CA GLN A 464 6.72 -41.50 10.82
C GLN A 464 7.06 -41.49 9.33
N ASN A 465 7.44 -42.66 8.79
CA ASN A 465 7.85 -42.79 7.40
C ASN A 465 6.73 -42.43 6.42
N THR A 466 5.49 -42.84 6.68
CA THR A 466 4.36 -42.52 5.78
C THR A 466 4.12 -41.02 5.68
N ARG A 467 4.26 -40.26 6.78
CA ARG A 467 4.08 -38.80 6.78
C ARG A 467 5.27 -38.07 6.17
N ALA A 468 6.48 -38.43 6.57
CA ALA A 468 7.70 -37.85 6.02
C ALA A 468 7.80 -38.09 4.50
N LEU A 469 7.43 -39.28 4.05
CA LEU A 469 7.39 -39.62 2.62
C LEU A 469 6.31 -38.83 1.88
N TRP A 470 5.13 -38.67 2.46
CA TRP A 470 4.08 -37.84 1.88
C TRP A 470 4.52 -36.37 1.74
N CYS A 471 5.14 -35.79 2.78
CA CYS A 471 5.69 -34.44 2.72
C CYS A 471 6.79 -34.31 1.64
N ALA A 472 7.71 -35.28 1.57
CA ALA A 472 8.75 -35.29 0.55
C ALA A 472 8.15 -35.37 -0.87
N GLN A 473 7.09 -36.15 -1.07
CA GLN A 473 6.39 -36.26 -2.35
C GLN A 473 5.71 -34.95 -2.74
N GLN A 474 5.09 -34.25 -1.79
CA GLN A 474 4.50 -32.92 -2.04
C GLN A 474 5.56 -31.86 -2.42
N MET A 475 6.79 -32.02 -1.94
CA MET A 475 7.90 -31.15 -2.31
C MET A 475 8.50 -31.52 -3.67
N GLU A 476 8.61 -32.82 -3.97
CA GLU A 476 9.03 -33.32 -5.28
C GLU A 476 8.05 -32.90 -6.39
N GLU A 477 6.74 -32.97 -6.14
CA GLU A 477 5.69 -32.50 -7.08
C GLU A 477 5.79 -31.00 -7.41
N LYS A 478 6.48 -30.22 -6.57
CA LYS A 478 6.71 -28.77 -6.75
C LYS A 478 8.12 -28.45 -7.23
N ASP A 479 8.87 -29.46 -7.69
CA ASP A 479 10.27 -29.33 -8.13
C ASP A 479 11.19 -28.70 -7.05
N LEU A 480 10.89 -28.91 -5.76
CA LEU A 480 11.69 -28.35 -4.66
C LEU A 480 12.81 -29.28 -4.16
N LEU A 481 12.71 -30.57 -4.47
CA LEU A 481 13.71 -31.61 -4.17
C LEU A 481 13.44 -32.82 -5.08
N THR A 482 14.36 -33.79 -5.10
CA THR A 482 14.10 -35.12 -5.71
C THR A 482 14.19 -36.21 -4.65
N ILE A 483 13.25 -37.15 -4.63
CA ILE A 483 13.34 -38.38 -3.83
C ILE A 483 14.19 -39.39 -4.59
N VAL A 484 15.39 -39.66 -4.08
CA VAL A 484 16.33 -40.63 -4.66
C VAL A 484 15.92 -42.07 -4.35
N SER A 485 15.47 -42.32 -3.12
CA SER A 485 14.96 -43.62 -2.70
C SER A 485 14.14 -43.49 -1.41
N SER A 486 13.19 -44.38 -1.20
CA SER A 486 12.46 -44.51 0.06
C SER A 486 12.36 -45.98 0.45
N THR A 487 12.55 -46.27 1.73
CA THR A 487 12.45 -47.58 2.37
C THR A 487 11.72 -47.41 3.69
N ASP A 488 11.26 -48.51 4.30
CA ASP A 488 10.50 -48.51 5.57
C ASP A 488 11.19 -47.75 6.72
N SER A 489 12.51 -47.57 6.67
CA SER A 489 13.29 -46.88 7.71
C SER A 489 14.06 -45.64 7.23
N ARG A 490 13.96 -45.27 5.93
CA ARG A 490 14.84 -44.24 5.37
C ARG A 490 14.31 -43.63 4.08
N ILE A 491 14.38 -42.30 3.99
CA ILE A 491 14.12 -41.52 2.78
C ILE A 491 15.42 -40.83 2.38
N VAL A 492 15.80 -40.91 1.10
CA VAL A 492 16.99 -40.23 0.54
C VAL A 492 16.52 -39.18 -0.45
N LEU A 493 16.98 -37.95 -0.28
CA LEU A 493 16.62 -36.75 -1.03
C LEU A 493 17.85 -36.19 -1.75
N LYS A 494 17.66 -35.44 -2.84
CA LYS A 494 18.70 -34.69 -3.56
C LYS A 494 18.15 -33.32 -4.00
N ASP A 495 19.02 -32.47 -4.54
CA ASP A 495 18.68 -31.14 -5.10
C ASP A 495 18.02 -30.23 -4.06
N LEU A 496 18.50 -30.29 -2.81
CA LEU A 496 18.07 -29.33 -1.80
C LEU A 496 18.51 -27.92 -2.24
N PRO A 497 17.67 -26.89 -2.04
CA PRO A 497 17.93 -25.53 -2.55
C PRO A 497 19.08 -24.79 -1.86
N TRP A 498 19.88 -25.45 -1.02
CA TRP A 498 21.06 -24.88 -0.37
C TRP A 498 22.12 -25.96 -0.04
N ASP A 499 23.37 -25.53 0.07
CA ASP A 499 24.47 -26.35 0.59
C ASP A 499 24.35 -26.50 2.12
N ILE A 500 24.23 -27.72 2.63
CA ILE A 500 24.26 -28.00 4.07
C ILE A 500 25.73 -28.16 4.50
N PRO A 501 26.30 -27.28 5.35
CA PRO A 501 27.66 -27.42 5.81
C PRO A 501 27.82 -28.72 6.62
N TYR A 502 28.86 -29.49 6.29
CA TYR A 502 29.15 -30.79 6.89
C TYR A 502 29.54 -30.64 8.37
N ALA A 503 28.64 -31.01 9.29
CA ALA A 503 28.97 -31.20 10.70
C ALA A 503 29.03 -32.72 10.99
N PRO A 504 30.17 -33.27 11.46
CA PRO A 504 30.27 -34.68 11.80
C PRO A 504 29.52 -34.97 13.10
N VAL A 505 28.26 -35.38 13.00
CA VAL A 505 27.49 -35.86 14.15
C VAL A 505 27.80 -37.36 14.35
N SER A 506 28.16 -37.75 15.57
CA SER A 506 28.50 -39.15 15.87
C SER A 506 27.26 -40.06 15.74
N TRP A 507 27.47 -41.30 15.29
CA TRP A 507 26.42 -42.26 14.90
C TRP A 507 25.50 -42.77 16.03
N ASN A 508 25.59 -42.24 17.25
CA ASN A 508 25.00 -42.86 18.45
C ASN A 508 24.03 -41.98 19.27
N THR A 509 23.66 -40.79 18.82
CA THR A 509 22.67 -39.96 19.53
C THR A 509 21.31 -40.03 18.87
N ASN A 510 20.39 -40.81 19.46
CA ASN A 510 18.96 -40.72 19.16
C ASN A 510 18.44 -39.40 19.74
N ILE A 511 18.01 -38.48 18.88
CA ILE A 511 17.31 -37.27 19.29
C ILE A 511 15.82 -37.63 19.35
N TYR A 512 15.24 -37.71 20.55
CA TYR A 512 13.81 -37.90 20.72
C TYR A 512 13.15 -36.55 20.98
N MET A 513 12.34 -36.08 20.03
CA MET A 513 11.38 -35.00 20.27
C MET A 513 10.06 -35.64 20.74
N THR A 514 9.70 -35.46 22.01
CA THR A 514 8.39 -35.89 22.54
C THR A 514 7.48 -34.70 22.74
N PHE A 515 6.36 -34.66 22.04
CA PHE A 515 5.26 -33.71 22.28
C PHE A 515 4.39 -34.23 23.43
N SER A 516 4.22 -33.45 24.49
CA SER A 516 3.59 -33.88 25.75
C SER A 516 2.06 -33.71 25.79
N GLU A 517 1.42 -33.22 24.72
CA GLU A 517 -0.02 -33.01 24.69
C GLU A 517 -0.66 -33.78 23.53
N GLY A 518 -1.61 -34.65 23.86
CA GLY A 518 -2.27 -35.55 22.92
C GLY A 518 -3.02 -34.79 21.83
N LEU A 519 -2.51 -34.86 20.61
CA LEU A 519 -3.18 -34.39 19.40
C LEU A 519 -4.36 -35.32 19.03
N PRO A 520 -5.41 -34.83 18.34
CA PRO A 520 -6.51 -35.67 17.90
C PRO A 520 -6.02 -36.70 16.86
N HIS A 521 -6.15 -37.98 17.19
CA HIS A 521 -5.77 -39.13 16.37
C HIS A 521 -6.75 -39.39 15.22
N ASP A 522 -6.78 -38.54 14.18
CA ASP A 522 -7.40 -38.92 12.90
C ASP A 522 -6.42 -38.77 11.73
N PRO A 523 -5.68 -39.84 11.37
CA PRO A 523 -4.77 -39.85 10.23
C PRO A 523 -5.47 -39.81 8.87
N ASP A 524 -6.80 -39.97 8.82
CA ASP A 524 -7.55 -40.07 7.55
C ASP A 524 -8.10 -38.72 7.06
N ASN A 525 -8.00 -37.63 7.86
CA ASN A 525 -8.52 -36.30 7.50
C ASN A 525 -7.59 -35.12 7.88
N PRO A 526 -6.44 -34.96 7.22
CA PRO A 526 -5.46 -33.90 7.54
C PRO A 526 -5.91 -32.48 7.17
N GLY A 527 -7.00 -32.31 6.41
CA GLY A 527 -7.51 -31.01 5.96
C GLY A 527 -8.27 -30.19 7.00
N GLN A 528 -8.42 -30.68 8.24
CA GLN A 528 -9.17 -29.99 9.31
C GLN A 528 -8.27 -29.31 10.36
N TRP A 529 -6.96 -29.21 10.13
CA TRP A 529 -6.03 -28.71 11.14
C TRP A 529 -5.85 -27.18 11.03
N ALA A 530 -6.18 -26.46 12.10
CA ALA A 530 -6.12 -25.00 12.13
C ALA A 530 -4.67 -24.47 12.14
N GLN A 531 -4.43 -23.41 11.37
CA GLN A 531 -3.12 -22.82 11.06
C GLN A 531 -2.46 -22.10 12.26
N GLU A 532 -3.23 -21.77 13.29
CA GLU A 532 -2.82 -20.88 14.39
C GLU A 532 -2.09 -21.59 15.55
N VAL A 533 -2.23 -22.91 15.69
CA VAL A 533 -1.61 -23.68 16.81
C VAL A 533 -0.13 -24.01 16.54
N TYR A 534 0.33 -23.93 15.29
CA TYR A 534 1.65 -24.45 14.88
C TYR A 534 2.78 -23.41 14.89
N SER A 535 2.45 -22.12 14.83
CA SER A 535 3.46 -21.04 14.76
C SER A 535 4.24 -20.86 16.08
N SER A 536 3.59 -21.10 17.23
CA SER A 536 4.19 -20.93 18.56
C SER A 536 5.01 -22.14 19.02
N GLN A 537 4.67 -23.34 18.56
CA GLN A 537 5.36 -24.57 18.97
C GLN A 537 6.65 -24.83 18.17
N PHE A 538 6.78 -24.27 16.96
CA PHE A 538 7.97 -24.39 16.14
C PHE A 538 9.20 -23.68 16.74
N ILE A 539 8.99 -22.52 17.38
CA ILE A 539 10.05 -21.77 18.05
C ILE A 539 10.46 -22.44 19.37
N ALA A 540 9.49 -23.06 20.08
CA ALA A 540 9.77 -23.82 21.29
C ALA A 540 10.60 -25.10 21.03
N ALA A 541 10.36 -25.80 19.92
CA ALA A 541 11.07 -27.04 19.58
C ALA A 541 12.56 -26.83 19.23
N LEU A 542 12.94 -25.66 18.72
CA LEU A 542 14.35 -25.26 18.51
C LEU A 542 15.09 -25.00 19.84
N ILE A 543 14.35 -24.70 20.92
CA ILE A 543 14.90 -24.40 22.25
C ILE A 543 14.87 -25.64 23.16
N GLU A 544 13.88 -26.53 23.03
CA GLU A 544 13.69 -27.69 23.91
C GLU A 544 14.42 -28.97 23.46
N GLY A 545 15.14 -28.92 22.34
CA GLY A 545 15.92 -30.03 21.79
C GLY A 545 17.27 -30.29 22.47
N GLU A 546 17.39 -30.24 23.81
CA GLU A 546 18.55 -30.84 24.51
C GLU A 546 18.15 -31.51 25.84
N GLY A 547 18.30 -32.84 25.86
CA GLY A 547 18.33 -33.60 27.10
C GLY A 547 19.54 -33.17 27.94
N SER A 548 19.29 -32.76 29.18
CA SER A 548 20.25 -32.47 30.27
C SER A 548 21.62 -31.88 29.86
N VAL A 549 21.87 -30.65 30.34
CA VAL A 549 23.11 -29.86 30.32
C VAL A 549 24.41 -30.61 30.72
N ASP A 550 24.34 -31.85 31.22
CA ASP A 550 25.50 -32.68 31.57
C ASP A 550 26.25 -33.27 30.35
N GLY A 551 25.63 -33.32 29.17
CA GLY A 551 26.25 -33.88 27.95
C GLY A 551 27.25 -32.94 27.26
N LEU A 552 26.96 -31.64 27.23
CA LEU A 552 27.77 -30.65 26.51
C LEU A 552 29.10 -30.33 27.20
N ILE A 553 29.20 -30.58 28.51
CA ILE A 553 30.38 -30.20 29.32
C ILE A 553 31.48 -31.28 29.26
N ASN A 554 31.15 -32.53 28.94
CA ASN A 554 32.07 -33.66 29.11
C ASN A 554 32.82 -34.13 27.84
N ASP A 555 32.57 -33.55 26.66
CA ASP A 555 33.31 -33.92 25.44
C ASP A 555 33.97 -32.71 24.75
N GLN A 556 34.96 -32.12 25.42
CA GLN A 556 35.82 -31.07 24.87
C GLN A 556 36.96 -31.61 23.97
N ALA A 557 36.98 -32.91 23.64
CA ALA A 557 38.11 -33.49 22.90
C ALA A 557 38.04 -33.26 21.37
N GLY A 558 36.86 -32.91 20.82
CA GLY A 558 36.64 -32.78 19.38
C GLY A 558 36.71 -31.36 18.80
N TRP A 559 36.76 -30.34 19.65
CA TRP A 559 36.66 -28.95 19.21
C TRP A 559 38.08 -28.37 19.12
N GLY A 560 38.68 -28.43 17.93
CA GLY A 560 39.88 -27.63 17.62
C GLY A 560 39.62 -26.14 17.85
N ASN A 561 40.66 -25.29 17.67
CA ASN A 561 40.71 -23.86 18.01
C ASN A 561 39.70 -22.91 17.27
N TYR A 562 38.49 -23.35 16.94
CA TYR A 562 37.45 -22.51 16.34
C TYR A 562 36.53 -21.93 17.42
N THR A 563 36.47 -20.60 17.46
CA THR A 563 35.51 -19.84 18.29
C THR A 563 34.16 -19.78 17.56
N PRO A 564 33.05 -20.28 18.13
CA PRO A 564 31.74 -20.14 17.52
C PRO A 564 31.22 -18.71 17.70
N HIS A 565 30.80 -18.06 16.62
CA HIS A 565 30.10 -16.77 16.66
C HIS A 565 28.58 -16.99 16.61
N ILE A 566 27.93 -17.04 17.78
CA ILE A 566 26.47 -17.04 17.91
C ILE A 566 26.01 -15.58 17.80
N THR A 567 25.98 -15.04 16.58
CA THR A 567 25.52 -13.66 16.33
C THR A 567 24.32 -13.59 15.38
N GLU A 568 24.10 -14.62 14.56
CA GLU A 568 23.06 -14.61 13.51
C GLU A 568 21.65 -14.97 14.00
N VAL A 569 21.47 -15.39 15.25
CA VAL A 569 20.14 -15.75 15.80
C VAL A 569 19.44 -14.56 16.46
N CYS A 570 20.19 -13.57 16.95
CA CYS A 570 19.61 -12.43 17.66
C CYS A 570 19.03 -11.34 16.73
N ASP A 571 19.52 -11.25 15.49
CA ASP A 571 18.99 -10.28 14.52
C ASP A 571 17.62 -10.70 13.94
N LEU A 572 17.27 -11.99 14.05
CA LEU A 572 15.96 -12.55 13.67
C LEU A 572 14.86 -12.33 14.72
N LEU A 573 15.21 -11.90 15.94
CA LEU A 573 14.29 -11.84 17.10
C LEU A 573 14.00 -10.41 17.59
N ASN A 574 14.51 -9.37 16.92
CA ASN A 574 14.28 -7.97 17.29
C ASN A 574 13.07 -7.36 16.54
N GLU A 575 11.90 -7.97 16.66
CA GLU A 575 10.62 -7.28 16.48
C GLU A 575 9.99 -6.98 17.85
N PRO A 576 9.34 -5.81 18.04
CA PRO A 576 8.99 -5.27 19.36
C PRO A 576 7.82 -5.94 20.08
N GLU A 577 7.30 -7.08 19.62
CA GLU A 577 6.05 -7.68 20.16
C GLU A 577 6.22 -8.92 21.05
N TYR A 578 7.43 -9.44 21.26
CA TYR A 578 7.64 -10.65 22.07
C TYR A 578 8.64 -10.44 23.22
N ASP A 579 8.08 -10.33 24.43
CA ASP A 579 8.80 -10.19 25.69
C ASP A 579 9.39 -11.55 26.12
N CYS A 580 10.69 -11.78 25.88
CA CYS A 580 11.39 -13.04 26.18
C CYS A 580 11.66 -13.29 27.68
N ASP A 581 11.29 -12.37 28.58
CA ASP A 581 11.70 -12.43 29.99
C ASP A 581 10.86 -13.38 30.87
N ALA A 582 9.75 -13.92 30.37
CA ALA A 582 8.80 -14.64 31.22
C ALA A 582 9.16 -16.11 31.55
N TYR A 583 10.07 -16.77 30.82
CA TYR A 583 10.23 -18.23 30.95
C TYR A 583 11.38 -18.70 31.86
N LEU A 584 12.36 -17.84 32.16
CA LEU A 584 13.50 -18.21 33.03
C LEU A 584 13.18 -18.22 34.53
N ALA A 585 12.04 -17.64 34.95
CA ALA A 585 11.67 -17.55 36.35
C ALA A 585 11.07 -18.85 36.93
N ASN A 586 10.61 -19.79 36.09
CA ASN A 586 9.70 -20.85 36.55
C ASN A 586 10.34 -22.22 36.86
N SER A 587 11.68 -22.34 36.85
CA SER A 587 12.35 -23.63 37.12
C SER A 587 13.21 -23.68 38.40
N GLY A 588 13.29 -22.59 39.18
CA GLY A 588 13.92 -22.60 40.51
C GLY A 588 15.39 -23.02 40.55
N LYS A 589 16.12 -23.00 39.43
CA LYS A 589 17.54 -23.35 39.36
C LYS A 589 18.39 -22.11 39.11
N SER A 590 19.31 -21.82 40.04
CA SER A 590 20.34 -20.81 39.83
C SER A 590 21.39 -21.35 38.85
N VAL A 591 21.46 -20.76 37.66
CA VAL A 591 22.56 -20.98 36.72
C VAL A 591 23.67 -19.99 37.06
N TRP A 592 24.86 -20.49 37.39
CA TRP A 592 26.07 -19.69 37.58
C TRP A 592 26.89 -19.73 36.29
N ILE A 593 27.08 -18.57 35.66
CA ILE A 593 27.92 -18.43 34.47
C ILE A 593 29.29 -17.88 34.91
N PRO A 594 30.41 -18.59 34.66
CA PRO A 594 31.75 -18.07 34.96
C PRO A 594 32.08 -16.85 34.10
N THR A 595 32.52 -15.76 34.73
CA THR A 595 32.77 -14.45 34.08
C THR A 595 34.00 -14.40 33.17
N ASN A 596 34.67 -15.52 32.92
CA ASN A 596 35.98 -15.59 32.28
C ASN A 596 35.97 -16.19 30.87
N THR A 597 34.81 -16.38 30.23
CA THR A 597 34.74 -17.04 28.90
C THR A 597 33.91 -16.29 27.85
N PHE A 598 33.35 -15.11 28.16
CA PHE A 598 32.61 -14.31 27.17
C PHE A 598 32.95 -12.83 27.26
N TYR A 599 33.15 -12.19 26.10
CA TYR A 599 33.13 -10.73 25.95
C TYR A 599 31.70 -10.30 25.66
N ILE A 600 31.10 -9.55 26.58
CA ILE A 600 29.80 -8.91 26.39
C ILE A 600 30.02 -7.68 25.48
N VAL A 601 29.46 -7.71 24.28
CA VAL A 601 29.40 -6.54 23.40
C VAL A 601 27.99 -5.94 23.50
N ARG A 602 27.93 -4.71 24.05
CA ARG A 602 26.79 -3.79 24.29
C ARG A 602 26.05 -3.92 25.62
N ALA A 603 26.33 -2.95 26.48
CA ALA A 603 25.43 -2.45 27.50
C ALA A 603 24.62 -1.27 26.92
N PHE A 604 23.32 -1.42 26.77
CA PHE A 604 22.39 -0.31 26.58
C PHE A 604 21.12 -0.59 27.36
N GLU A 605 21.07 -0.04 28.59
CA GLU A 605 19.88 0.46 29.31
C GLU A 605 20.27 0.63 30.79
N TYR A 606 21.11 1.63 31.07
CA TYR A 606 21.32 2.08 32.46
C TYR A 606 21.38 3.59 32.61
N VAL A 607 21.32 4.34 31.50
CA VAL A 607 21.59 5.77 31.49
C VAL A 607 20.32 6.63 31.48
N ALA A 608 19.13 6.07 31.22
CA ALA A 608 17.91 6.88 31.06
C ALA A 608 16.96 6.93 32.27
N THR A 609 16.87 5.90 33.12
CA THR A 609 15.74 5.80 34.07
C THR A 609 16.10 5.66 35.56
N GLY A 610 17.32 5.23 35.91
CA GLY A 610 17.77 5.12 37.32
C GLY A 610 16.92 4.17 38.19
N ARG A 611 16.33 3.13 37.59
CA ARG A 611 15.51 2.12 38.27
C ARG A 611 16.05 0.71 38.03
N VAL A 612 15.85 -0.19 39.00
CA VAL A 612 16.21 -1.62 38.94
C VAL A 612 14.97 -2.50 39.14
N PRO A 613 14.96 -3.75 38.63
CA PRO A 613 13.85 -4.69 38.85
C PRO A 613 13.64 -5.01 40.33
N GLY A 614 12.43 -4.79 40.84
CA GLY A 614 12.05 -5.05 42.24
C GLY A 614 10.93 -6.07 42.38
N GLY A 615 11.21 -7.31 41.98
CA GLY A 615 10.27 -8.43 42.13
C GLY A 615 8.90 -8.18 41.48
N SER A 616 7.86 -8.83 42.00
CA SER A 616 6.50 -8.90 41.43
C SER A 616 5.72 -7.57 41.40
N SER A 617 6.36 -6.44 41.66
CA SER A 617 5.73 -5.11 41.76
C SER A 617 6.34 -4.04 40.84
N GLY A 618 7.22 -4.43 39.89
CA GLY A 618 7.79 -3.53 38.89
C GLY A 618 9.06 -2.78 39.32
N LEU A 619 9.54 -1.89 38.45
CA LEU A 619 10.83 -1.17 38.59
C LEU A 619 10.84 -0.19 39.78
N VAL A 620 11.81 -0.36 40.70
CA VAL A 620 12.02 0.52 41.87
C VAL A 620 13.27 1.37 41.72
N ARG A 621 13.24 2.59 42.27
CA ARG A 621 14.37 3.53 42.24
C ARG A 621 15.47 3.04 43.20
N ALA A 622 16.69 2.83 42.71
CA ALA A 622 17.82 2.43 43.55
C ALA A 622 18.21 3.57 44.50
N SER A 623 18.46 3.25 45.77
CA SER A 623 18.77 4.25 46.80
C SER A 623 20.20 4.81 46.72
N THR A 624 21.07 4.22 45.90
CA THR A 624 22.48 4.61 45.76
C THR A 624 23.01 4.24 44.37
N PRO A 625 23.66 5.16 43.61
CA PRO A 625 24.26 4.85 42.31
C PRO A 625 25.51 3.95 42.45
N PRO A 626 25.83 3.06 41.49
CA PRO A 626 27.08 2.29 41.48
C PRO A 626 28.31 3.18 41.21
N GLU A 627 29.44 2.82 41.82
CA GLU A 627 30.69 3.59 41.89
C GLU A 627 31.48 3.72 40.57
N TYR A 628 30.92 3.25 39.45
CA TYR A 628 31.57 3.30 38.13
C TYR A 628 30.64 3.92 37.09
N ALA A 629 30.44 5.24 37.21
CA ALA A 629 29.82 6.06 36.17
C ALA A 629 30.51 7.44 36.13
N THR A 630 31.60 7.51 35.37
CA THR A 630 32.14 8.76 34.79
C THR A 630 32.70 8.41 33.40
N PRO A 631 32.67 9.36 32.45
CA PRO A 631 32.37 9.12 31.02
C PRO A 631 33.19 8.06 30.31
#